data_AF-A0AAW1MFA5-F1
#
_entry.id   AF-A0AAW1MFA5-F1
#
_cell.length_a   1.000
_cell.length_b   1.000
_cell.length_c   1.000
_cell.angle_alpha   90.00
_cell.angle_beta   90.00
_cell.angle_gamma   90.00
#
_symmetry.space_group_name_H-M   'P 1'
#
loop_
_entity.id
_entity.type
_entity.pdbx_description
1 polymer ?
#
loop_
_entity_poly.entity_id
_entity_poly.type
_entity_poly.pdbx_seq_one_letter_code
_entity_poly.pdbx_strand_id
1 'polypeptide(L)'
;MFGLPKRLKSDNGPPFGSNNFKVFLDEFNIEHHRITPYWPEANGLAERSVRTIKKAIFCANIENKNLKEELDNFLLNYRSTQHSTTGQCPFSAIFNRNVRNTLPTIIPYDNSELRKTDKINKDKQISPANKKRNIKGHNLQICDIVICKQNQTGKLTPAVNLLPYKLTSIKGAKVTAERENNVITRNASFFKPYISRSNNYSDPIIDLKIIF
;
A
#
# COMPACT_ATOMS: atom_id res chain seq x y z
N MET A 1 -1.01 -9.85 -26.63
CA MET A 1 -2.01 -10.21 -25.60
C MET A 1 -1.31 -10.21 -24.24
N PHE A 2 -1.92 -9.64 -23.19
CA PHE A 2 -1.28 -9.45 -21.87
C PHE A 2 -1.37 -10.67 -20.93
N GLY A 3 -2.29 -11.60 -21.18
CA GLY A 3 -2.51 -12.78 -20.34
C GLY A 3 -3.17 -12.47 -18.98
N LEU A 4 -3.43 -13.51 -18.19
CA LEU A 4 -3.96 -13.40 -16.83
C LEU A 4 -2.82 -13.15 -15.83
N PRO A 5 -2.99 -12.23 -14.87
CA PRO A 5 -1.97 -11.99 -13.85
C PRO A 5 -1.91 -13.15 -12.85
N LYS A 6 -0.72 -13.49 -12.36
CA LYS A 6 -0.57 -14.49 -11.28
C LYS A 6 -1.10 -13.99 -9.93
N ARG A 7 -1.04 -12.68 -9.70
CA ARG A 7 -1.39 -12.02 -8.45
C ARG A 7 -2.12 -10.72 -8.72
N LEU A 8 -3.22 -10.48 -8.01
CA LEU A 8 -3.93 -9.21 -8.01
C LEU A 8 -3.87 -8.59 -6.62
N LYS A 9 -3.43 -7.33 -6.53
CA LYS A 9 -3.41 -6.59 -5.26
C LYS A 9 -4.54 -5.55 -5.26
N SER A 10 -5.40 -5.56 -4.25
CA SER A 10 -6.48 -4.58 -4.08
C SER A 10 -6.63 -4.15 -2.62
N ASP A 11 -7.42 -3.11 -2.39
CA ASP A 11 -7.95 -2.80 -1.07
C ASP A 11 -9.07 -3.78 -0.66
N ASN A 12 -9.61 -3.58 0.54
CA ASN A 12 -10.75 -4.35 1.07
C ASN A 12 -12.10 -3.66 0.79
N GLY A 13 -12.16 -2.70 -0.13
CA GLY A 13 -13.42 -2.07 -0.48
C GLY A 13 -14.35 -3.03 -1.21
N PRO A 14 -15.69 -2.86 -1.12
CA PRO A 14 -16.59 -3.39 -2.14
C PRO A 14 -16.20 -2.73 -3.48
N PRO A 15 -16.12 -3.43 -4.62
CA PRO A 15 -16.53 -4.80 -4.96
C PRO A 15 -15.46 -5.89 -4.71
N PHE A 16 -14.22 -5.52 -4.44
CA PHE A 16 -13.08 -6.45 -4.35
C PHE A 16 -13.12 -7.37 -3.12
N GLY A 17 -13.88 -7.01 -2.09
CA GLY A 17 -14.12 -7.87 -0.92
C GLY A 17 -15.26 -8.89 -1.07
N SER A 18 -15.97 -8.91 -2.20
CA SER A 18 -17.15 -9.76 -2.39
C SER A 18 -16.79 -11.25 -2.63
N ASN A 19 -17.69 -12.15 -2.24
CA ASN A 19 -17.51 -13.58 -2.49
C ASN A 19 -17.49 -13.90 -4.00
N ASN A 20 -18.32 -13.23 -4.79
CA ASN A 20 -18.35 -13.40 -6.25
C ASN A 20 -16.98 -13.06 -6.88
N PHE A 21 -16.34 -11.99 -6.42
CA PHE A 21 -15.01 -11.62 -6.90
C PHE A 21 -13.95 -12.65 -6.50
N LYS A 22 -14.05 -13.22 -5.29
CA LYS A 22 -13.17 -14.29 -4.86
C LYS A 22 -13.31 -15.53 -5.74
N VAL A 23 -14.54 -15.99 -5.99
CA VAL A 23 -14.81 -17.15 -6.85
C VAL A 23 -14.25 -16.92 -8.26
N PHE A 24 -14.47 -15.73 -8.84
CA PHE A 24 -13.89 -15.36 -10.12
C PHE A 24 -12.36 -15.47 -10.13
N LEU A 25 -11.67 -14.94 -9.12
CA LEU A 25 -10.20 -15.04 -9.07
C LEU A 25 -9.72 -16.48 -8.89
N ASP A 26 -10.44 -17.30 -8.11
CA ASP A 26 -10.12 -18.70 -7.89
C ASP A 26 -10.29 -19.53 -9.19
N GLU A 27 -11.34 -19.27 -9.99
CA GLU A 27 -11.55 -19.89 -11.31
C GLU A 27 -10.40 -19.63 -12.29
N PHE A 28 -9.84 -18.42 -12.26
CA PHE A 28 -8.71 -18.03 -13.12
C PHE A 28 -7.33 -18.30 -12.47
N ASN A 29 -7.30 -18.94 -11.30
CA ASN A 29 -6.09 -19.23 -10.53
C ASN A 29 -5.24 -17.97 -10.24
N ILE A 30 -5.90 -16.86 -9.93
CA ILE A 30 -5.30 -15.56 -9.63
C ILE A 30 -5.23 -15.38 -8.12
N GLU A 31 -4.03 -15.25 -7.58
CA GLU A 31 -3.85 -15.07 -6.14
C GLU A 31 -4.23 -13.65 -5.69
N HIS A 32 -5.25 -13.53 -4.84
CA HIS A 32 -5.74 -12.23 -4.35
C HIS A 32 -4.99 -11.71 -3.12
N HIS A 33 -4.20 -10.66 -3.31
CA HIS A 33 -3.45 -9.96 -2.26
C HIS A 33 -4.21 -8.75 -1.74
N ARG A 34 -4.97 -8.95 -0.67
CA ARG A 34 -5.69 -7.87 0.01
C ARG A 34 -4.79 -7.04 0.91
N ILE A 35 -4.81 -5.73 0.71
CA ILE A 35 -4.09 -4.75 1.53
C ILE A 35 -4.67 -4.77 2.95
N THR A 36 -3.80 -4.53 3.94
CA THR A 36 -4.24 -4.41 5.33
C THR A 36 -5.28 -3.30 5.47
N PRO A 37 -6.42 -3.55 6.15
CA PRO A 37 -7.39 -2.51 6.45
C PRO A 37 -6.73 -1.28 7.09
N TYR A 38 -7.21 -0.09 6.73
CA TYR A 38 -6.73 1.20 7.25
C TYR A 38 -5.25 1.49 6.97
N TRP A 39 -4.73 0.96 5.88
CA TRP A 39 -3.37 1.22 5.41
C TRP A 39 -3.38 1.64 3.92
N PRO A 40 -3.94 2.84 3.61
CA PRO A 40 -4.08 3.30 2.23
C PRO A 40 -2.73 3.45 1.51
N GLU A 41 -1.65 3.71 2.25
CA GLU A 41 -0.30 3.85 1.69
C GLU A 41 0.15 2.60 0.91
N ALA A 42 -0.31 1.40 1.29
CA ALA A 42 0.03 0.19 0.53
C ALA A 42 -0.63 0.11 -0.86
N ASN A 43 -1.67 0.92 -1.13
CA ASN A 43 -2.28 1.07 -2.45
C ASN A 43 -1.82 2.35 -3.18
N GLY A 44 -0.83 3.06 -2.64
CA GLY A 44 -0.46 4.40 -3.11
C GLY A 44 -0.05 4.46 -4.59
N LEU A 45 0.47 3.38 -5.16
CA LEU A 45 0.79 3.32 -6.60
C LEU A 45 -0.47 3.38 -7.48
N ALA A 46 -1.50 2.60 -7.12
CA ALA A 46 -2.77 2.61 -7.83
C ALA A 46 -3.46 3.97 -7.66
N GLU A 47 -3.50 4.50 -6.43
CA GLU A 47 -4.06 5.84 -6.17
C GLU A 47 -3.33 6.95 -6.94
N ARG A 48 -2.00 6.87 -7.05
CA ARG A 48 -1.21 7.84 -7.82
C ARG A 48 -1.54 7.75 -9.30
N SER A 49 -1.70 6.54 -9.85
CA SER A 49 -2.07 6.36 -11.26
C SER A 49 -3.45 6.95 -11.56
N VAL A 50 -4.44 6.70 -10.70
CA VAL A 50 -5.79 7.25 -10.80
C VAL A 50 -5.75 8.78 -10.73
N ARG A 51 -4.94 9.34 -9.83
CA ARG A 51 -4.77 10.80 -9.74
C ARG A 51 -4.24 11.40 -11.05
N THR A 52 -3.27 10.77 -11.69
CA THR A 52 -2.73 11.26 -12.97
C THR A 52 -3.79 11.21 -14.08
N ILE A 53 -4.56 10.12 -14.16
CA ILE A 53 -5.66 9.99 -15.13
C ILE A 53 -6.73 11.07 -14.89
N LYS A 54 -7.12 11.29 -13.63
CA LYS A 54 -8.09 12.33 -13.27
C LYS A 54 -7.64 13.74 -13.70
N LYS A 55 -6.34 14.03 -13.62
CA LYS A 55 -5.81 15.31 -14.10
C LYS A 55 -5.96 15.47 -15.61
N ALA A 56 -5.65 14.42 -16.38
CA ALA A 56 -5.81 14.45 -17.84
C ALA A 56 -7.29 14.68 -18.23
N ILE A 57 -8.21 13.98 -17.57
CA ILE A 57 -9.66 14.14 -17.77
C ILE A 57 -10.12 15.55 -17.39
N PHE A 58 -9.61 16.10 -16.29
CA PHE A 58 -9.94 17.45 -15.85
C PHE A 58 -9.50 18.52 -16.85
N CYS A 59 -8.28 18.40 -17.40
CA CYS A 59 -7.80 19.29 -18.46
C CYS A 59 -8.65 19.18 -19.73
N ALA A 60 -8.99 17.96 -20.16
CA ALA A 60 -9.84 17.74 -21.32
C ALA A 60 -11.24 18.38 -21.17
N ASN A 61 -11.82 18.32 -19.96
CA ASN A 61 -13.09 19.00 -19.66
C ASN A 61 -12.98 20.52 -19.74
N ILE A 62 -11.90 21.12 -19.24
CA ILE A 62 -11.69 22.59 -19.34
C ILE A 62 -11.54 23.03 -20.79
N GLU A 63 -10.86 22.23 -21.60
CA GLU A 63 -10.59 22.50 -23.02
C GLU A 63 -11.79 22.13 -23.93
N ASN A 64 -12.91 21.64 -23.36
CA ASN A 64 -14.09 21.15 -24.09
C ASN A 64 -13.76 20.09 -25.16
N LYS A 65 -12.80 19.20 -24.86
CA LYS A 65 -12.39 18.13 -25.77
C LYS A 65 -13.15 16.83 -25.50
N ASN A 66 -13.12 15.94 -26.49
CA ASN A 66 -13.67 14.59 -26.34
C ASN A 66 -12.85 13.79 -25.31
N LEU A 67 -13.50 13.44 -24.20
CA LEU A 67 -12.88 12.71 -23.10
C LEU A 67 -12.30 11.36 -23.50
N LYS A 68 -12.95 10.65 -24.44
CA LYS A 68 -12.52 9.32 -24.85
C LYS A 68 -11.22 9.40 -25.66
N GLU A 69 -11.16 10.33 -26.61
CA GLU A 69 -9.97 10.56 -27.42
C GLU A 69 -8.79 11.06 -26.59
N GLU A 70 -9.04 11.98 -25.65
CA GLU A 70 -8.00 12.47 -24.74
C GLU A 70 -7.50 11.39 -23.78
N LEU A 71 -8.38 10.49 -23.31
CA LEU A 71 -7.96 9.34 -22.51
C LEU A 71 -7.08 8.38 -23.33
N ASP A 72 -7.44 8.09 -24.57
CA ASP A 72 -6.66 7.23 -25.46
C ASP A 72 -5.29 7.85 -25.79
N ASN A 73 -5.25 9.15 -26.08
CA ASN A 73 -4.03 9.92 -26.28
C ASN A 73 -3.15 9.93 -25.02
N PHE A 74 -3.75 10.18 -23.86
CA PHE A 74 -3.05 10.13 -22.57
C PHE A 74 -2.43 8.74 -22.33
N LEU A 75 -3.19 7.67 -22.58
CA LEU A 75 -2.72 6.30 -22.39
C LEU A 75 -1.59 5.94 -23.36
N LEU A 76 -1.66 6.40 -24.62
CA LEU A 76 -0.58 6.22 -25.59
C LEU A 76 0.71 6.94 -25.14
N ASN A 77 0.58 8.20 -24.71
CA ASN A 77 1.70 9.01 -24.23
C ASN A 77 2.31 8.41 -22.96
N TYR A 78 1.48 8.01 -21.99
CA TYR A 78 1.93 7.37 -20.75
C TYR A 78 2.69 6.06 -21.03
N ARG A 79 2.20 5.23 -21.96
CA ARG A 79 2.85 3.95 -22.32
C ARG A 79 4.15 4.13 -23.11
N SER A 80 4.34 5.27 -23.79
CA SER A 80 5.51 5.56 -24.63
C SER A 80 6.56 6.45 -23.94
N THR A 81 6.21 7.14 -22.86
CA THR A 81 7.13 7.99 -22.09
C THR A 81 7.99 7.15 -21.15
N GLN A 82 9.30 7.45 -21.11
CA GLN A 82 10.22 6.80 -20.19
C GLN A 82 9.94 7.20 -18.74
N HIS A 83 9.86 6.21 -17.85
CA HIS A 83 9.75 6.47 -16.41
C HIS A 83 11.12 6.76 -15.80
N SER A 84 11.18 7.80 -14.96
CA SER A 84 12.41 8.18 -14.25
C SER A 84 12.99 7.09 -13.35
N THR A 85 12.16 6.17 -12.85
CA THR A 85 12.60 5.11 -11.94
C THR A 85 13.20 3.91 -12.68
N THR A 86 12.66 3.55 -13.85
CA THR A 86 13.09 2.38 -14.62
C THR A 86 14.00 2.74 -15.81
N GLY A 87 14.01 4.01 -16.22
CA GLY A 87 14.67 4.47 -17.46
C GLY A 87 13.97 4.02 -18.74
N GLN A 88 12.84 3.32 -18.63
CA GLN A 88 12.12 2.72 -19.74
C GLN A 88 10.64 3.09 -19.74
N CYS A 89 10.03 3.07 -20.92
CA CYS A 89 8.60 3.27 -21.05
C CYS A 89 7.83 1.96 -20.71
N PRO A 90 6.58 2.08 -20.20
CA PRO A 90 5.78 0.90 -19.83
C PRO A 90 5.58 -0.09 -20.97
N PHE A 91 5.40 0.38 -22.20
CA PHE A 91 5.22 -0.50 -23.35
C PHE A 91 6.44 -1.34 -23.61
N SER A 92 7.63 -0.73 -23.67
CA SER A 92 8.84 -1.49 -23.91
C SER A 92 9.07 -2.49 -22.78
N ALA A 93 8.90 -2.06 -21.52
CA ALA A 93 9.04 -2.93 -20.36
C ALA A 93 8.16 -4.20 -20.40
N ILE A 94 7.00 -4.16 -21.06
CA ILE A 94 6.10 -5.31 -21.20
C ILE A 94 6.39 -6.13 -22.46
N PHE A 95 6.62 -5.48 -23.59
CA PHE A 95 6.71 -6.13 -24.90
C PHE A 95 8.13 -6.42 -25.39
N ASN A 96 9.13 -6.03 -24.61
CA ASN A 96 10.54 -6.13 -24.96
C ASN A 96 10.88 -5.54 -26.35
N ARG A 97 10.21 -4.45 -26.74
CA ARG A 97 10.43 -3.76 -28.03
C ARG A 97 10.09 -2.27 -27.92
N ASN A 98 10.73 -1.44 -28.74
CA ASN A 98 10.47 0.00 -28.75
C ASN A 98 9.08 0.32 -29.31
N VAL A 99 8.42 1.32 -28.72
CA VAL A 99 7.21 1.92 -29.30
C VAL A 99 7.61 2.71 -30.54
N ARG A 100 6.89 2.53 -31.64
CA ARG A 100 6.97 3.44 -32.77
C ARG A 100 6.05 4.63 -32.49
N ASN A 101 6.62 5.72 -32.00
CA ASN A 101 5.92 7.00 -31.82
C ASN A 101 6.47 8.05 -32.80
N THR A 102 6.02 9.29 -32.65
CA THR A 102 6.48 10.42 -33.47
C THR A 102 7.94 10.80 -33.23
N LEU A 103 8.56 10.29 -32.16
CA LEU A 103 9.95 10.58 -31.81
C LEU A 103 10.88 9.48 -32.33
N PRO A 104 11.99 9.82 -33.00
CA PRO A 104 12.96 8.83 -33.45
C PRO A 104 13.64 8.17 -32.23
N THR A 105 13.62 6.83 -32.18
CA THR A 105 14.25 6.06 -31.10
C THR A 105 15.46 5.31 -31.67
N ILE A 106 16.67 5.82 -31.42
CA ILE A 106 17.94 5.24 -31.90
C ILE A 106 18.55 4.29 -30.85
N ILE A 107 17.94 4.20 -29.67
CA ILE A 107 18.52 3.52 -28.52
C ILE A 107 18.30 2.00 -28.62
N PRO A 108 19.37 1.18 -28.58
CA PRO A 108 19.24 -0.27 -28.51
C PRO A 108 18.51 -0.66 -27.22
N TYR A 109 17.61 -1.61 -27.36
CA TYR A 109 16.71 -2.02 -26.30
C TYR A 109 17.31 -3.16 -25.49
N ASP A 110 17.63 -2.94 -24.21
CA ASP A 110 17.96 -4.00 -23.25
C ASP A 110 17.15 -3.87 -21.97
N ASN A 111 16.52 -4.98 -21.58
CA ASN A 111 15.62 -5.08 -20.45
C ASN A 111 16.16 -5.95 -19.30
N SER A 112 17.36 -6.53 -19.48
CA SER A 112 17.98 -7.49 -18.57
C SER A 112 18.02 -7.01 -17.12
N GLU A 113 18.28 -5.71 -16.91
CA GLU A 113 18.47 -5.13 -15.59
C GLU A 113 17.29 -4.30 -15.08
N LEU A 114 16.18 -4.19 -15.84
CA LEU A 114 15.07 -3.29 -15.49
C LEU A 114 14.52 -3.50 -14.07
N ARG A 115 14.41 -4.76 -13.64
CA ARG A 115 13.93 -5.08 -12.28
C ARG A 115 14.95 -4.70 -11.21
N LYS A 116 16.25 -4.81 -11.51
CA LYS A 116 17.32 -4.44 -10.58
C LYS A 116 17.37 -2.92 -10.42
N THR A 117 17.34 -2.18 -11.53
CA THR A 117 17.36 -0.70 -11.53
C THR A 117 16.14 -0.13 -10.84
N ASP A 118 14.94 -0.66 -11.13
CA ASP A 118 13.70 -0.28 -10.45
C ASP A 118 13.79 -0.47 -8.93
N LYS A 119 14.27 -1.65 -8.49
CA LYS A 119 14.44 -1.95 -7.07
C LYS A 119 15.42 -0.98 -6.40
N ILE A 120 16.59 -0.78 -7.00
CA ILE A 120 17.63 0.13 -6.49
C ILE A 120 17.08 1.56 -6.36
N ASN A 121 16.38 2.04 -7.39
CA ASN A 121 15.85 3.40 -7.39
C ASN A 121 14.70 3.57 -6.41
N LYS A 122 13.85 2.55 -6.22
CA LYS A 122 12.84 2.53 -5.15
C LYS A 122 13.49 2.56 -3.77
N ASP A 123 14.51 1.74 -3.52
CA ASP A 123 15.20 1.69 -2.23
C ASP A 123 15.88 3.05 -1.91
N LYS A 124 16.49 3.69 -2.92
CA LYS A 124 17.04 5.05 -2.82
C LYS A 124 15.98 6.11 -2.51
N GLN A 125 14.75 5.96 -3.00
CA GLN A 125 13.65 6.89 -2.72
C GLN A 125 13.02 6.65 -1.33
N ILE A 126 13.02 5.40 -0.86
CA ILE A 126 12.39 5.01 0.41
C ILE A 126 13.16 5.57 1.61
N SER A 127 14.49 5.51 1.64
CA SER A 127 15.29 5.91 2.81
C SER A 127 15.11 7.39 3.20
N PRO A 128 15.23 8.40 2.30
CA PRO A 128 14.96 9.80 2.65
C PRO A 128 13.49 10.05 2.96
N ALA A 129 12.56 9.37 2.29
CA ALA A 129 11.13 9.50 2.58
C ALA A 129 10.78 9.01 3.99
N ASN A 130 11.35 7.88 4.40
CA ASN A 130 11.17 7.33 5.75
C ASN A 130 11.80 8.24 6.81
N LYS A 131 13.00 8.77 6.55
CA LYS A 131 13.68 9.72 7.45
C LYS A 131 12.86 10.99 7.63
N LYS A 132 12.36 11.60 6.54
CA LYS A 132 11.51 12.81 6.59
C LYS A 132 10.22 12.60 7.38
N ARG A 133 9.66 11.39 7.34
CA ARG A 133 8.41 11.03 8.02
C ARG A 133 8.61 10.46 9.43
N ASN A 134 9.86 10.39 9.92
CA ASN A 134 10.20 9.74 11.18
C ASN A 134 9.61 8.32 11.32
N ILE A 135 9.57 7.57 10.22
CA ILE A 135 9.07 6.18 10.23
C ILE A 135 10.07 5.32 10.98
N LYS A 136 9.63 4.73 12.09
CA LYS A 136 10.40 3.78 12.89
C LYS A 136 9.92 2.36 12.60
N GLY A 137 10.86 1.42 12.61
CA GLY A 137 10.55 -0.01 12.64
C GLY A 137 9.78 -0.37 13.91
N HIS A 138 9.09 -1.51 13.88
CA HIS A 138 8.49 -2.10 15.06
C HIS A 138 9.35 -3.26 15.53
N ASN A 139 9.41 -3.47 16.85
CA ASN A 139 10.17 -4.56 17.48
C ASN A 139 9.24 -5.66 18.01
N LEU A 140 8.08 -5.84 17.39
CA LEU A 140 7.09 -6.84 17.82
C LEU A 140 7.58 -8.25 17.48
N GLN A 141 7.34 -9.19 18.39
CA GLN A 141 7.63 -10.60 18.22
C GLN A 141 6.35 -11.44 18.30
N ILE A 142 6.41 -12.64 17.73
CA ILE A 142 5.29 -13.59 17.83
C ILE A 142 5.11 -13.95 19.32
N CYS A 143 3.86 -14.13 19.74
CA CYS A 143 3.44 -14.34 21.13
C CYS A 143 3.46 -13.11 22.05
N ASP A 144 3.90 -11.93 21.59
CA ASP A 144 3.78 -10.70 22.39
C ASP A 144 2.32 -10.36 22.69
N ILE A 145 2.08 -9.79 23.86
CA ILE A 145 0.78 -9.25 24.27
C ILE A 145 0.71 -7.78 23.86
N VAL A 146 -0.30 -7.44 23.06
CA VAL A 146 -0.47 -6.11 22.49
C VAL A 146 -1.89 -5.60 22.63
N ILE A 147 -2.04 -4.28 22.60
CA ILE A 147 -3.32 -3.58 22.49
C ILE A 147 -3.44 -2.94 21.11
N CYS A 148 -4.66 -2.91 20.56
CA CYS A 148 -4.90 -2.42 19.20
C CYS A 148 -5.64 -1.08 19.21
N LYS A 149 -5.18 -0.12 18.39
CA LYS A 149 -5.91 1.12 18.12
C LYS A 149 -7.31 0.81 17.57
N GLN A 150 -8.30 1.57 18.00
CA GLN A 150 -9.69 1.43 17.55
C GLN A 150 -10.20 2.72 16.90
N ASN A 151 -11.25 2.61 16.10
CA ASN A 151 -11.88 3.78 15.51
C ASN A 151 -12.60 4.57 16.60
N GLN A 152 -12.39 5.89 16.62
CA GLN A 152 -13.11 6.77 17.53
C GLN A 152 -14.49 7.05 16.94
N THR A 153 -15.55 6.57 17.59
CA THR A 153 -16.94 6.86 17.20
C THR A 153 -17.47 8.11 17.90
N GLY A 154 -16.79 8.59 18.95
CA GLY A 154 -17.11 9.84 19.64
C GLY A 154 -15.97 10.35 20.52
N LYS A 155 -16.10 11.57 21.07
CA LYS A 155 -15.05 12.23 21.88
C LYS A 155 -14.62 11.44 23.12
N LEU A 156 -15.54 10.68 23.71
CA LEU A 156 -15.30 9.87 24.92
C LEU A 156 -14.77 8.47 24.63
N THR A 157 -14.73 8.05 23.36
CA THR A 157 -14.26 6.71 23.02
C THR A 157 -12.73 6.66 23.10
N PRO A 158 -12.16 5.67 23.81
CA PRO A 158 -10.71 5.59 23.95
C PRO A 158 -10.08 5.29 22.58
N ALA A 159 -8.91 5.87 22.32
CA ALA A 159 -8.21 5.69 21.04
C ALA A 159 -7.69 4.25 20.83
N VAL A 160 -7.63 3.45 21.89
CA VAL A 160 -7.09 2.09 21.88
C VAL A 160 -8.07 1.17 22.61
N ASN A 161 -8.29 -0.01 22.04
CA ASN A 161 -8.98 -1.06 22.75
C ASN A 161 -8.05 -1.62 23.83
N LEU A 162 -8.45 -1.46 25.09
CA LEU A 162 -7.65 -1.85 26.26
C LEU A 162 -7.55 -3.38 26.44
N LEU A 163 -8.30 -4.14 25.66
CA LEU A 163 -8.32 -5.59 25.74
C LEU A 163 -7.06 -6.17 25.05
N PRO A 164 -6.28 -7.02 25.75
CA PRO A 164 -5.04 -7.56 25.23
C PRO A 164 -5.30 -8.60 24.13
N TYR A 165 -4.49 -8.56 23.08
CA TYR A 165 -4.42 -9.56 22.00
C TYR A 165 -3.06 -10.25 22.03
N LYS A 166 -3.02 -11.51 21.61
CA LYS A 166 -1.77 -12.26 21.42
C LYS A 166 -1.37 -12.21 19.95
N LEU A 167 -0.11 -11.87 19.66
CA LEU A 167 0.40 -11.88 18.29
C LEU A 167 0.59 -13.31 17.78
N THR A 168 0.05 -13.60 16.59
CA THR A 168 0.11 -14.92 15.97
C THR A 168 0.98 -14.95 14.72
N SER A 169 0.97 -13.89 13.90
CA SER A 169 1.74 -13.84 12.65
C SER A 169 2.22 -12.42 12.34
N ILE A 170 3.49 -12.32 11.96
CA ILE A 170 4.13 -11.07 11.51
C ILE A 170 4.67 -11.30 10.08
N LYS A 171 4.18 -10.51 9.11
CA LYS A 171 4.63 -10.53 7.71
C LYS A 171 5.00 -9.11 7.29
N GLY A 172 6.26 -8.74 7.48
CA GLY A 172 6.72 -7.36 7.29
C GLY A 172 5.95 -6.42 8.20
N ALA A 173 5.31 -5.38 7.65
CA ALA A 173 4.47 -4.47 8.43
C ALA A 173 3.05 -4.99 8.72
N LYS A 174 2.63 -6.13 8.15
CA LYS A 174 1.31 -6.74 8.38
C LYS A 174 1.37 -7.66 9.60
N VAL A 175 0.64 -7.31 10.64
CA VAL A 175 0.61 -8.03 11.92
C VAL A 175 -0.80 -8.57 12.16
N THR A 176 -0.87 -9.84 12.57
CA THR A 176 -2.11 -10.53 12.94
C THR A 176 -2.08 -10.85 14.41
N ALA A 177 -3.15 -10.47 15.11
CA ALA A 177 -3.32 -10.71 16.53
C ALA A 177 -4.66 -11.41 16.75
N GLU A 178 -4.70 -12.29 17.73
CA GLU A 178 -5.85 -13.09 18.07
C GLU A 178 -6.19 -12.89 19.55
N ARG A 179 -7.49 -12.84 19.82
CA ARG A 179 -8.01 -12.87 21.17
C ARG A 179 -9.29 -13.68 21.17
N GLU A 180 -9.33 -14.74 21.97
CA GLU A 180 -10.47 -15.65 22.05
C GLU A 180 -10.85 -16.12 20.63
N ASN A 181 -11.95 -15.62 20.05
CA ASN A 181 -12.41 -15.94 18.68
C ASN A 181 -12.27 -14.78 17.68
N ASN A 182 -11.69 -13.65 18.10
CA ASN A 182 -11.54 -12.47 17.26
C ASN A 182 -10.11 -12.35 16.73
N VAL A 183 -9.95 -12.57 15.42
CA VAL A 183 -8.68 -12.38 14.72
C VAL A 183 -8.68 -11.02 14.02
N ILE A 184 -7.68 -10.21 14.33
CA ILE A 184 -7.49 -8.89 13.72
C ILE A 184 -6.17 -8.83 12.96
N THR A 185 -6.21 -8.27 11.75
CA THR A 185 -5.01 -8.06 10.92
C THR A 185 -4.88 -6.59 10.56
N ARG A 186 -3.80 -5.94 10.98
CA ARG A 186 -3.54 -4.51 10.76
C ARG A 186 -2.06 -4.24 10.49
N ASN A 187 -1.75 -3.00 10.14
CA ASN A 187 -0.35 -2.54 10.10
C ASN A 187 0.23 -2.53 11.53
N ALA A 188 1.52 -2.82 11.68
CA ALA A 188 2.23 -2.86 12.96
C ALA A 188 2.04 -1.58 13.81
N SER A 189 1.90 -0.41 13.18
CA SER A 189 1.66 0.87 13.86
C SER A 189 0.32 0.98 14.61
N PHE A 190 -0.60 0.02 14.39
CA PHE A 190 -1.86 -0.08 15.12
C PHE A 190 -1.72 -0.82 16.45
N PHE A 191 -0.65 -1.58 16.63
CA PHE A 191 -0.39 -2.34 17.83
C PHE A 191 0.57 -1.58 18.75
N LYS A 192 0.30 -1.62 20.05
CA LYS A 192 1.21 -1.16 21.11
C LYS A 192 1.44 -2.30 22.09
N PRO A 193 2.64 -2.44 22.66
CA PRO A 193 2.89 -3.44 23.69
C PRO A 193 1.96 -3.21 24.88
N TYR A 194 1.39 -4.29 25.41
CA TYR A 194 0.59 -4.25 26.64
C TYR A 194 1.53 -4.22 27.84
N ILE A 195 1.41 -3.20 28.67
CA ILE A 195 2.14 -3.09 29.94
C ILE A 195 1.14 -3.42 31.04
N SER A 196 1.24 -4.61 31.61
CA SER A 196 0.49 -4.94 32.82
C SER A 196 1.01 -4.04 33.94
N ARG A 197 0.16 -3.19 34.51
CA ARG A 197 0.46 -2.61 35.83
C ARG A 197 0.46 -3.75 36.83
N SER A 198 1.63 -4.22 37.24
CA SER A 198 1.75 -5.02 38.45
C SER A 198 1.25 -4.16 39.60
N ASN A 199 0.25 -4.65 40.34
CA ASN A 199 -0.19 -4.08 41.62
C ASN A 199 0.94 -4.20 42.65
N ASN A 200 1.98 -3.38 42.52
CA ASN A 200 2.84 -3.04 43.64
C ASN A 200 2.22 -1.79 44.26
N TYR A 201 1.19 -1.99 45.09
CA TYR A 201 0.73 -0.98 46.04
C TYR A 201 1.78 -0.86 47.15
N SER A 202 2.89 -0.20 46.83
CA SER A 202 3.89 0.21 47.81
C SER A 202 4.79 1.27 47.20
N ASP A 203 4.22 2.37 46.70
CA ASP A 203 4.96 3.63 46.58
C ASP A 203 3.96 4.80 46.66
N PRO A 204 4.25 5.84 47.47
CA PRO A 204 3.34 6.95 47.68
C PRO A 204 3.31 7.83 46.42
N ILE A 205 2.10 8.31 46.10
CA ILE A 205 1.76 9.46 45.25
C ILE A 205 2.98 10.21 44.68
N ILE A 206 3.34 9.93 43.42
CA ILE A 206 4.18 10.82 42.62
C ILE A 206 3.38 11.23 41.38
N ASP A 207 3.29 12.54 41.21
CA ASP A 207 2.48 13.31 40.29
C ASP A 207 2.40 12.78 38.86
N LEU A 208 1.16 12.80 38.36
CA LEU A 208 0.83 12.83 36.94
C LEU A 208 1.43 14.08 36.27
N LYS A 209 2.65 13.98 35.73
CA LYS A 209 3.10 14.83 34.62
C LYS A 209 2.93 14.10 33.30
N ILE A 210 1.73 14.24 32.73
CA ILE A 210 1.51 14.01 31.30
C ILE A 210 2.09 15.23 30.58
N ILE A 211 3.20 15.04 29.86
CA ILE A 211 3.74 16.05 28.95
C ILE A 211 2.97 15.91 27.63
N PHE A 212 2.34 17.00 27.19
CA PHE A 212 1.68 17.17 25.89
C PHE A 212 2.68 17.13 24.73
#